data_AF-I4HLM9-F1
#
_entry.id   AF-I4HLM9-F1
#
_cell.length_a   1.000
_cell.length_b   1.000
_cell.length_c   1.000
_cell.angle_alpha   90.00
_cell.angle_beta   90.00
_cell.angle_gamma   90.00
#
_symmetry.space_group_name_H-M   'P 1'
#
loop_
_entity.id
_entity.type
_entity.pdbx_description
1 polymer ?
#
loop_
_entity_poly.entity_id
_entity_poly.type
_entity_poly.pdbx_seq_one_letter_code
_entity_poly.pdbx_strand_id
1 'polypeptide(L)' 'MSPQNYFKKLRLNALHQSITQNPELTLIYQIAEELGFFERGHLASDYKQLFGYFPSETFKNRT' A
#
# COMPACT_ATOMS: atom_id res chain seq x y z
N MET A 1 -10.63 -12.11 -13.70
CA MET A 1 -9.50 -11.42 -13.03
C MET A 1 -8.34 -11.39 -14.01
N SER A 2 -7.83 -10.23 -14.40
CA SER A 2 -6.68 -10.16 -15.33
C SER A 2 -5.36 -10.39 -14.57
N PRO A 3 -4.30 -10.90 -15.24
CA PRO A 3 -2.98 -11.03 -14.63
C PRO A 3 -2.46 -9.72 -14.05
N GLN A 4 -2.71 -8.60 -14.72
CA GLN A 4 -2.35 -7.26 -14.25
C GLN A 4 -3.01 -6.92 -12.90
N ASN A 5 -4.32 -7.21 -12.76
CA ASN A 5 -5.03 -6.99 -11.50
C ASN A 5 -4.52 -7.90 -10.38
N TYR A 6 -4.09 -9.12 -10.70
CA TYR A 6 -3.47 -10.01 -9.72
C TYR A 6 -2.14 -9.44 -9.20
N PHE A 7 -1.23 -9.04 -10.09
CA PHE A 7 0.03 -8.42 -9.69
C PHE A 7 -0.16 -7.11 -8.92
N LYS A 8 -1.17 -6.31 -9.29
CA LYS A 8 -1.52 -5.11 -8.54
C LYS A 8 -1.91 -5.44 -7.10
N LYS A 9 -2.77 -6.44 -6.89
CA LYS A 9 -3.15 -6.89 -5.54
C LYS A 9 -1.96 -7.44 -4.76
N LEU A 10 -1.06 -8.19 -5.39
CA LEU A 10 0.17 -8.65 -4.73
C LEU A 10 1.03 -7.49 -4.23
N ARG A 11 1.24 -6.46 -5.05
CA ARG A 11 2.00 -5.26 -4.64
C ARG A 11 1.31 -4.47 -3.53
N LEU A 12 -0.02 -4.35 -3.57
CA LEU A 12 -0.79 -3.72 -2.49
C LEU A 12 -0.66 -4.48 -1.16
N ASN A 13 -0.67 -5.82 -1.20
CA ASN A 13 -0.43 -6.65 -0.02
C ASN A 13 0.99 -6.48 0.53
N ALA A 14 2.00 -6.45 -0.35
CA ALA A 14 3.38 -6.18 0.06
C ALA A 14 3.51 -4.81 0.76
N LEU A 15 2.86 -3.77 0.21
CA LEU A 15 2.83 -2.44 0.84
C LEU A 15 2.18 -2.49 2.24
N HIS A 16 1.03 -3.18 2.37
CA HIS A 16 0.35 -3.32 3.66
C HIS A 16 1.22 -4.03 4.71
N GLN A 17 1.89 -5.10 4.32
CA GLN A 17 2.84 -5.82 5.19
C GLN A 17 4.01 -4.91 5.60
N SER A 18 4.59 -4.17 4.67
CA SER A 18 5.68 -3.24 4.99
C SER A 18 5.25 -2.22 6.04
N ILE A 19 4.07 -1.59 5.87
CA ILE A 19 3.53 -0.58 6.80
C ILE A 19 3.31 -1.13 8.21
N THR A 20 2.76 -2.34 8.30
CA THR A 20 2.36 -2.98 9.57
C THR A 20 3.52 -3.62 10.32
N GLN A 21 4.53 -4.14 9.61
CA GLN A 21 5.64 -4.88 10.22
C GLN A 21 6.87 -4.03 10.51
N ASN A 22 7.00 -2.84 9.89
CA ASN A 22 8.15 -1.96 10.11
C ASN A 22 7.72 -0.70 10.89
N PRO A 23 7.84 -0.69 12.23
CA PRO A 23 7.46 0.47 13.05
C PRO A 23 8.31 1.72 12.74
N GLU A 24 9.57 1.55 12.35
CA GLU A 24 10.49 2.65 11.98
C GLU A 24 10.19 3.27 10.60
N LEU A 25 9.29 2.65 9.84
CA LEU A 25 8.93 3.12 8.52
C LEU A 25 8.40 4.55 8.62
N THR A 26 9.06 5.47 7.93
CA THR A 26 8.80 6.92 8.07
C THR A 26 8.02 7.47 6.88
N LEU A 27 8.14 6.84 5.71
CA LEU A 27 7.65 7.36 4.44
C LEU A 27 6.98 6.24 3.61
N ILE A 28 5.67 6.08 3.78
CA ILE A 28 4.82 5.14 3.02
C ILE A 28 5.04 5.26 1.50
N TYR A 29 5.25 6.49 1.03
CA TYR A 29 5.39 6.78 -0.38
C TYR A 29 6.68 6.22 -0.99
N GLN A 30 7.80 6.19 -0.26
CA GLN A 30 9.05 5.62 -0.77
C GLN A 30 8.90 4.12 -1.05
N ILE A 31 8.28 3.37 -0.14
CA ILE A 31 8.02 1.94 -0.33
C ILE A 31 7.01 1.70 -1.46
N ALA A 32 6.03 2.59 -1.60
CA ALA A 32 5.10 2.50 -2.70
C ALA A 32 5.82 2.63 -4.06
N GLU A 33 6.78 3.56 -4.19
CA GLU A 33 7.60 3.71 -5.40
C GLU A 33 8.47 2.46 -5.65
N GLU A 34 9.08 1.88 -4.62
CA GLU A 34 9.85 0.62 -4.72
C GLU A 34 8.98 -0.55 -5.23
N LEU A 35 7.69 -0.56 -4.87
CA LEU A 35 6.70 -1.54 -5.34
C LEU A 35 6.09 -1.18 -6.70
N GLY A 36 6.51 -0.06 -7.31
CA GLY A 36 6.10 0.39 -8.64
C GLY A 36 4.81 1.22 -8.66
N PHE A 37 4.44 1.87 -7.55
CA PHE A 37 3.35 2.84 -7.47
C PHE A 37 3.90 4.27 -7.49
N PHE A 38 3.77 4.94 -8.62
CA PHE A 38 4.23 6.33 -8.78
C PHE A 38 3.09 7.36 -8.64
N GLU A 39 1.84 6.93 -8.79
CA GLU A 39 0.67 7.80 -8.71
C GLU A 39 -0.04 7.67 -7.36
N ARG A 40 0.14 8.66 -6.49
CA ARG A 40 -0.39 8.67 -5.12
C ARG A 40 -1.91 8.49 -5.03
N GLY A 41 -2.66 9.15 -5.91
CA GLY A 41 -4.13 9.09 -5.92
C GLY A 41 -4.66 7.70 -6.29
N HIS A 42 -4.11 7.10 -7.35
CA HIS A 42 -4.47 5.75 -7.76
C HIS A 42 -4.10 4.72 -6.69
N LEU A 43 -2.89 4.83 -6.12
CA LEU A 43 -2.48 3.96 -5.01
C LEU A 43 -3.48 4.03 -3.85
N ALA A 44 -3.79 5.23 -3.36
CA ALA A 44 -4.67 5.39 -2.20
C ALA A 44 -6.07 4.83 -2.46
N SER A 45 -6.62 5.06 -3.66
CA SER A 45 -7.93 4.54 -4.07
C SER A 45 -7.92 3.01 -4.18
N ASP A 46 -6.93 2.45 -4.88
CA ASP A 46 -6.79 1.00 -5.08
C ASP A 46 -6.56 0.27 -3.75
N TYR A 47 -5.75 0.85 -2.87
CA TYR A 47 -5.49 0.33 -1.54
C TYR A 47 -6.76 0.34 -0.70
N LYS A 48 -7.49 1.46 -0.67
CA LYS A 48 -8.77 1.56 0.06
C LYS A 48 -9.81 0.58 -0.49
N GLN A 49 -9.86 0.38 -1.80
CA GLN A 49 -10.75 -0.61 -2.39
C GLN A 49 -10.44 -2.04 -1.91
N LEU A 50 -9.18 -2.35 -1.64
CA LEU A 50 -8.76 -3.70 -1.20
C LEU A 50 -8.86 -3.89 0.31
N PHE A 51 -8.49 -2.89 1.12
CA PHE A 51 -8.37 -3.01 2.58
C PHE A 51 -9.41 -2.22 3.40
N GLY A 52 -10.22 -1.38 2.75
CA GLY A 52 -11.26 -0.56 3.39
C GLY A 52 -10.79 0.78 3.95
N TYR A 53 -9.48 0.98 4.11
CA TYR A 53 -8.86 2.18 4.68
C TYR A 53 -7.67 2.64 3.84
N PHE A 54 -7.18 3.86 4.04
CA PHE A 54 -6.00 4.37 3.36
C PHE A 54 -4.69 3.80 3.95
N PRO A 55 -3.59 3.79 3.17
CA PRO A 55 -2.27 3.43 3.69
C PRO A 55 -1.87 4.25 4.93
N SER A 56 -2.21 5.55 4.95
CA SER A 56 -1.94 6.46 6.07
C SER A 56 -2.75 6.14 7.32
N GLU A 57 -3.96 5.59 7.18
CA GLU A 57 -4.76 5.12 8.32
C GLU A 57 -4.18 3.82 8.88
N THR A 58 -3.76 2.90 8.00
CA THR A 58 -3.03 1.68 8.41
C THR A 58 -1.77 2.02 9.19
N PHE A 59 -1.03 3.04 8.73
CA PHE A 59 0.15 3.54 9.41
C PHE A 59 -0.14 4.15 10.78
N LYS A 60 -1.25 4.87 10.94
CA LYS A 60 -1.62 5.46 12.23
C LYS A 60 -2.05 4.40 13.23
N ASN A 61 -2.78 3.38 12.77
CA ASN A 61 -3.36 2.33 13.61
C ASN A 61 -2.36 1.26 14.07
N ARG A 62 -1.08 1.36 13.68
CA ARG A 62 -0.01 0.47 14.18
C ARG A 62 0.58 0.94 15.53
N THR A 63 0.26 2.18 15.93
CA THR A 63 0.70 2.85 17.17
C THR A 63 -0.35 2.65 18.25
#